data_AF-A0A7W5KFV5-F1
#
_entry.id   AF-A0A7W5KFV5-F1
#
_cell.length_a   1.000
_cell.length_b   1.000
_cell.length_c   1.000
_cell.angle_alpha   90.00
_cell.angle_beta   90.00
_cell.angle_gamma   90.00
#
_symmetry.space_group_name_H-M   'P 1'
#
loop_
_entity.id
_entity.type
_entity.pdbx_description
1 polymer ?
#
loop_
_entity_poly.entity_id
_entity_poly.type
_entity_poly.pdbx_seq_one_letter_code
_entity_poly.pdbx_strand_id
1 'polypeptide(L)'
;MSAEERECRFKVSDYYFRLTTEGVRLFSNKKCVHQTFKQVVDGRAECGRSLRDYYTAEDMREHLAIIPSQGNIELQFTILETSAASIEEAAEILKEALGTSVGFSDAVSLLLYDLVVEENKTEVLTKLGLTAEAAARYKKSLKRTKKNVFPIR
;
A
#
# COMPACT_ATOMS: atom_id res chain seq x y z
N MET A 1 -22.75 -18.85 6.48
CA MET A 1 -22.92 -17.46 6.02
C MET A 1 -21.70 -17.14 5.18
N SER A 2 -21.86 -16.93 3.87
CA SER A 2 -20.78 -16.37 3.05
C SER A 2 -20.53 -14.95 3.52
N ALA A 3 -19.26 -14.57 3.70
CA ALA A 3 -18.94 -13.19 3.98
C ALA A 3 -19.37 -12.32 2.78
N GLU A 4 -19.96 -11.15 3.05
CA GLU A 4 -20.35 -10.20 2.00
C GLU A 4 -19.11 -9.64 1.30
N GLU A 5 -19.16 -9.56 -0.03
CA GLU A 5 -18.06 -9.07 -0.86
C GLU A 5 -18.47 -7.82 -1.63
N ARG A 6 -17.48 -6.93 -1.84
CA ARG A 6 -17.59 -5.71 -2.62
C ARG A 6 -16.76 -5.79 -3.87
N GLU A 7 -17.34 -5.42 -5.01
CA GLU A 7 -16.61 -5.22 -6.24
C GLU A 7 -15.91 -3.85 -6.24
N CYS A 8 -14.62 -3.86 -6.54
CA CYS A 8 -13.78 -2.67 -6.63
C CYS A 8 -13.26 -2.52 -8.07
N ARG A 9 -13.42 -1.31 -8.63
CA ARG A 9 -12.93 -0.96 -9.97
C ARG A 9 -12.35 0.44 -9.98
N PHE A 10 -11.08 0.57 -10.34
CA PHE A 10 -10.42 1.87 -10.55
C PHE A 10 -9.27 1.76 -11.55
N LYS A 11 -8.85 2.89 -12.13
CA LYS A 11 -7.73 2.94 -13.06
C LYS A 11 -6.44 3.33 -12.35
N VAL A 12 -5.35 2.62 -12.67
CA VAL A 12 -4.06 2.74 -12.02
C VAL A 12 -2.93 3.04 -13.00
N SER A 13 -1.83 3.59 -12.48
CA SER A 13 -0.59 3.74 -13.25
C SER A 13 0.07 2.39 -13.52
N ASP A 14 0.98 2.35 -14.49
CA ASP A 14 1.79 1.16 -14.79
C ASP A 14 2.63 0.72 -13.57
N TYR A 15 3.22 1.68 -12.86
CA TYR A 15 3.97 1.39 -11.63
C TYR A 15 3.10 0.79 -10.54
N TYR A 16 1.86 1.26 -10.38
CA TYR A 16 0.94 0.69 -9.41
C TYR A 16 0.50 -0.71 -9.85
N PHE A 17 0.19 -0.94 -11.12
CA PHE A 17 -0.11 -2.29 -11.61
C PHE A 17 1.04 -3.27 -11.33
N ARG A 18 2.30 -2.86 -11.55
CA ARG A 18 3.46 -3.68 -11.16
C ARG A 18 3.54 -3.88 -9.65
N LEU A 19 3.25 -2.86 -8.85
CA LEU A 19 3.21 -2.95 -7.39
C LEU A 19 2.17 -3.97 -6.89
N THR A 20 1.00 -4.10 -7.56
CA THR A 20 0.01 -5.11 -7.18
C THR A 20 0.55 -6.52 -7.41
N THR A 21 1.20 -6.77 -8.56
CA THR A 21 1.80 -8.07 -8.88
C THR A 21 2.93 -8.43 -7.91
N GLU A 22 3.79 -7.46 -7.59
CA GLU A 22 4.84 -7.65 -6.59
C GLU A 22 4.27 -7.85 -5.18
N GLY A 23 3.21 -7.14 -4.82
CA GLY A 23 2.49 -7.35 -3.56
C GLY A 23 1.96 -8.77 -3.43
N VAL A 24 1.37 -9.34 -4.49
CA VAL A 24 0.94 -10.74 -4.52
C VAL A 24 2.12 -11.69 -4.33
N ARG A 25 3.23 -11.46 -5.04
CA ARG A 25 4.43 -12.28 -4.89
C ARG A 25 4.98 -12.25 -3.47
N LEU A 26 5.11 -11.05 -2.88
CA LEU A 26 5.60 -10.86 -1.52
C LEU A 26 4.70 -11.54 -0.49
N PHE A 27 3.39 -11.31 -0.57
CA PHE A 27 2.43 -11.88 0.37
C PHE A 27 2.34 -13.40 0.25
N SER A 28 2.40 -13.95 -0.98
CA SER A 28 2.45 -15.39 -1.21
C SER A 28 3.69 -16.01 -0.56
N ASN A 29 4.86 -15.38 -0.74
CA ASN A 29 6.10 -15.83 -0.12
C ASN A 29 6.03 -15.77 1.41
N LYS A 30 5.48 -14.69 1.98
CA LYS A 30 5.28 -14.53 3.42
C LYS A 30 4.38 -15.62 4.00
N LYS A 31 3.35 -16.04 3.26
CA LYS A 31 2.38 -17.06 3.69
C LYS A 31 2.78 -18.49 3.28
N CYS A 32 3.86 -18.66 2.52
CA CYS A 32 4.28 -19.94 1.93
C CYS A 32 3.16 -20.66 1.15
N VAL A 33 2.28 -19.90 0.50
CA VAL A 33 1.18 -20.41 -0.33
C VAL A 33 0.81 -19.37 -1.38
N HIS A 34 0.35 -19.79 -2.55
CA HIS A 34 -0.10 -18.85 -3.58
C HIS A 34 -1.31 -18.04 -3.10
N GLN A 35 -1.19 -16.72 -3.22
CA GLN A 35 -2.21 -15.75 -2.86
C GLN A 35 -2.69 -14.99 -4.10
N THR A 36 -3.86 -14.38 -4.00
CA THR A 36 -4.47 -13.49 -5.00
C THR A 36 -4.43 -12.05 -4.51
N PHE A 37 -4.62 -11.08 -5.40
CA PHE A 37 -4.66 -9.67 -5.00
C PHE A 37 -5.75 -9.37 -3.97
N LYS A 38 -6.93 -9.98 -4.11
CA LYS A 38 -8.00 -9.97 -3.09
C LYS A 38 -7.47 -10.32 -1.71
N GLN A 39 -6.78 -11.46 -1.58
CA GLN A 39 -6.25 -11.94 -0.31
C GLN A 39 -5.15 -11.04 0.26
N VAL A 40 -4.36 -10.38 -0.60
CA VAL A 40 -3.41 -9.35 -0.16
C VAL A 40 -4.16 -8.18 0.47
N VAL A 41 -5.16 -7.65 -0.21
CA VAL A 41 -5.92 -6.48 0.26
C VAL A 41 -6.68 -6.82 1.54
N ASP A 42 -7.46 -7.90 1.55
CA ASP A 42 -8.20 -8.36 2.73
C ASP A 42 -7.27 -8.64 3.93
N GLY A 43 -6.13 -9.30 3.68
CA GLY A 43 -5.15 -9.64 4.71
C GLY A 43 -4.39 -8.44 5.28
N ARG A 44 -4.52 -7.26 4.66
CA ARG A 44 -3.77 -6.04 5.00
C ARG A 44 -4.66 -4.86 5.35
N ALA A 45 -5.97 -4.94 5.10
CA ALA A 45 -6.94 -3.85 5.30
C ALA A 45 -6.83 -3.21 6.70
N GLU A 46 -6.74 -4.04 7.74
CA GLU A 46 -6.63 -3.56 9.14
C GLU A 46 -5.32 -2.80 9.44
N CYS A 47 -4.27 -3.00 8.66
CA CYS A 47 -3.02 -2.26 8.84
C CYS A 47 -3.17 -0.78 8.46
N GLY A 48 -4.15 -0.43 7.62
CA GLY A 48 -4.31 0.89 7.02
C GLY A 48 -4.40 2.02 8.05
N ARG A 49 -5.18 1.82 9.12
CA ARG A 49 -5.39 2.81 10.19
C ARG A 49 -4.10 3.15 10.94
N SER A 50 -3.18 2.19 11.02
CA SER A 50 -1.92 2.32 11.75
C SER A 50 -0.76 2.89 10.93
N LEU A 51 -0.93 3.08 9.61
CA LEU A 51 0.15 3.53 8.72
C LEU A 51 0.76 4.86 9.16
N ARG A 52 -0.05 5.81 9.64
CA ARG A 52 0.41 7.11 10.15
C ARG A 52 1.37 6.99 11.36
N ASP A 53 1.30 5.89 12.09
CA ASP A 53 2.10 5.64 13.29
C ASP A 53 3.50 5.10 12.94
N TYR A 54 3.66 4.55 11.73
CA TYR A 54 4.90 3.94 11.25
C TYR A 54 5.64 4.77 10.18
N TYR A 55 4.92 5.64 9.47
CA TYR A 55 5.45 6.40 8.35
C TYR A 55 5.27 7.91 8.52
N THR A 56 6.23 8.68 8.04
CA THR A 56 6.07 10.14 7.97
C THR A 56 5.12 10.50 6.82
N ALA A 57 4.49 11.67 6.91
CA ALA A 57 3.68 12.19 5.81
C ALA A 57 4.53 12.39 4.55
N GLU A 58 5.79 12.78 4.70
CA GLU A 58 6.74 12.94 3.59
C GLU A 58 7.01 11.61 2.88
N ASP A 59 7.30 10.53 3.61
CA ASP A 59 7.56 9.20 3.01
C ASP A 59 6.35 8.68 2.24
N MET A 60 5.14 8.85 2.80
CA MET A 60 3.90 8.43 2.14
C MET A 60 3.58 9.30 0.91
N ARG A 61 3.84 10.61 0.96
CA ARG A 61 3.70 11.48 -0.23
C ARG A 61 4.71 11.12 -1.30
N GLU A 62 5.96 10.82 -0.93
CA GLU A 62 6.99 10.40 -1.88
C GLU A 62 6.60 9.07 -2.55
N HIS A 63 6.06 8.11 -1.79
CA HIS A 63 5.49 6.87 -2.36
C HIS A 63 4.43 7.18 -3.42
N LEU A 64 3.42 7.99 -3.07
CA LEU A 64 2.33 8.33 -4.00
C LEU A 64 2.80 9.17 -5.20
N ALA A 65 3.88 9.94 -5.05
CA ALA A 65 4.49 10.70 -6.14
C ALA A 65 5.26 9.79 -7.11
N ILE A 66 5.98 8.79 -6.60
CA ILE A 66 6.74 7.82 -7.40
C ILE A 66 5.83 6.77 -8.03
N ILE A 67 4.80 6.35 -7.31
CA ILE A 67 3.80 5.38 -7.73
C ILE A 67 2.41 6.05 -7.69
N PRO A 68 2.07 6.85 -8.72
CA PRO A 68 0.76 7.51 -8.79
C PRO A 68 -0.37 6.50 -8.77
N SER A 69 -1.40 6.77 -7.98
CA SER A 69 -2.56 5.88 -7.87
C SER A 69 -3.43 5.88 -9.12
N GLN A 70 -3.44 6.98 -9.87
CA GLN A 70 -4.24 7.15 -11.08
C GLN A 70 -3.45 6.82 -12.34
N GLY A 71 -4.12 6.25 -13.33
CA GLY A 71 -3.53 5.99 -14.65
C GLY A 71 -4.55 5.42 -15.63
N ASN A 72 -4.07 4.61 -16.59
CA ASN A 72 -4.88 4.13 -17.71
C ASN A 72 -5.16 2.62 -17.66
N ILE A 73 -4.55 1.88 -16.73
CA ILE A 73 -4.75 0.43 -16.61
C ILE A 73 -5.94 0.18 -15.68
N GLU A 74 -6.93 -0.58 -16.15
CA GLU A 74 -8.07 -0.93 -15.33
C GLU A 74 -7.73 -2.06 -14.35
N LEU A 75 -7.98 -1.84 -13.06
CA LEU A 75 -7.86 -2.85 -12.02
C LEU A 75 -9.27 -3.18 -11.49
N GLN A 76 -9.64 -4.45 -11.58
CA GLN A 76 -10.93 -4.97 -11.13
C GLN A 76 -10.70 -6.19 -10.23
N PHE A 77 -11.29 -6.18 -9.04
CA PHE A 77 -11.18 -7.26 -8.06
C PHE A 77 -12.31 -7.17 -7.04
N THR A 78 -12.57 -8.26 -6.30
CA THR A 78 -13.50 -8.24 -5.16
C THR A 78 -12.72 -8.34 -3.85
N ILE A 79 -13.27 -7.75 -2.78
CA ILE A 79 -12.75 -7.82 -1.41
C ILE A 79 -13.91 -8.03 -0.44
N LEU A 80 -13.62 -8.33 0.83
CA LEU A 80 -14.65 -8.36 1.85
C LEU A 80 -15.22 -6.96 2.08
N GLU A 81 -16.53 -6.85 2.32
CA GLU A 81 -17.17 -5.56 2.64
C GLU A 81 -16.53 -4.92 3.88
N THR A 82 -16.20 -5.73 4.88
CA THR A 82 -15.48 -5.27 6.09
C THR A 82 -14.09 -4.73 5.76
N SER A 83 -13.38 -5.35 4.81
CA SER A 83 -12.06 -4.86 4.37
C SER A 83 -12.19 -3.56 3.59
N ALA A 84 -13.23 -3.42 2.76
CA ALA A 84 -13.52 -2.18 2.05
C ALA A 84 -13.79 -1.03 3.03
N ALA A 85 -14.64 -1.26 4.04
CA ALA A 85 -14.92 -0.29 5.10
C ALA A 85 -13.65 0.12 5.87
N SER A 86 -12.81 -0.85 6.25
CA SER A 86 -11.52 -0.58 6.92
C SER A 86 -10.56 0.26 6.06
N ILE A 87 -10.57 0.08 4.74
CA ILE A 87 -9.75 0.86 3.80
C ILE A 87 -10.30 2.28 3.62
N GLU A 88 -11.63 2.44 3.55
CA GLU A 88 -12.26 3.76 3.49
C GLU A 88 -11.99 4.57 4.76
N GLU A 89 -12.09 3.94 5.93
CA GLU A 89 -11.72 4.56 7.20
C GLU A 89 -10.22 4.94 7.22
N ALA A 90 -9.34 4.06 6.74
CA ALA A 90 -7.93 4.36 6.61
C ALA A 90 -7.67 5.54 5.66
N ALA A 91 -8.42 5.67 4.56
CA ALA A 91 -8.27 6.77 3.62
C ALA A 91 -8.57 8.14 4.28
N GLU A 92 -9.62 8.23 5.10
CA GLU A 92 -9.92 9.47 5.84
C GLU A 92 -8.85 9.78 6.90
N ILE A 93 -8.38 8.79 7.66
CA ILE A 93 -7.28 8.95 8.62
C ILE A 93 -6.00 9.44 7.93
N LEU A 94 -5.70 8.85 6.77
CA LEU A 94 -4.51 9.16 5.98
C LEU A 94 -4.61 10.55 5.37
N LYS A 95 -5.78 10.97 4.88
CA LYS A 95 -6.04 12.32 4.39
C LYS A 95 -5.71 13.39 5.43
N GLU A 96 -6.11 13.19 6.68
CA GLU A 96 -5.73 14.08 7.79
C GLU A 96 -4.20 14.09 8.01
N ALA A 97 -3.57 12.91 8.03
CA ALA A 97 -2.14 12.79 8.27
C ALA A 97 -1.27 13.36 7.13
N LEU A 98 -1.73 13.21 5.88
CA LEU A 98 -1.07 13.65 4.67
C LEU A 98 -1.39 15.10 4.32
N GLY A 99 -2.46 15.70 4.88
CA GLY A 99 -2.88 17.06 4.54
C GLY A 99 -3.23 17.23 3.05
N THR A 100 -3.56 16.14 2.35
CA THR A 100 -3.93 16.11 0.93
C THR A 100 -5.12 15.18 0.75
N SER A 101 -5.79 15.23 -0.41
CA SER A 101 -6.77 14.22 -0.77
C SER A 101 -6.13 12.83 -0.82
N VAL A 102 -6.77 11.85 -0.20
CA VAL A 102 -6.41 10.43 -0.25
C VAL A 102 -7.69 9.68 -0.57
N GLY A 103 -7.73 9.03 -1.73
CA GLY A 103 -8.84 8.17 -2.13
C GLY A 103 -8.62 6.72 -1.73
N PHE A 104 -9.63 5.89 -1.96
CA PHE A 104 -9.54 4.45 -1.75
C PHE A 104 -8.33 3.81 -2.46
N SER A 105 -8.07 4.19 -3.72
CA SER A 105 -6.92 3.68 -4.49
C SER A 105 -5.57 4.08 -3.90
N ASP A 106 -5.46 5.27 -3.30
CA ASP A 106 -4.26 5.73 -2.61
C ASP A 106 -4.02 4.92 -1.33
N ALA A 107 -5.08 4.68 -0.55
CA ALA A 107 -5.01 3.86 0.66
C ALA A 107 -4.57 2.43 0.35
N VAL A 108 -5.10 1.81 -0.71
CA VAL A 108 -4.63 0.49 -1.18
C VAL A 108 -3.16 0.53 -1.61
N SER A 109 -2.73 1.59 -2.29
CA SER A 109 -1.32 1.76 -2.70
C SER A 109 -0.40 1.85 -1.48
N LEU A 110 -0.81 2.57 -0.44
CA LEU A 110 -0.09 2.69 0.83
C LEU A 110 -0.09 1.40 1.67
N LEU A 111 -1.13 0.57 1.55
CA LEU A 111 -1.13 -0.78 2.15
C LEU A 111 -0.09 -1.71 1.50
N LEU A 112 0.05 -1.63 0.18
CA LEU A 112 1.08 -2.35 -0.57
C LEU A 112 2.47 -1.79 -0.27
N TYR A 113 2.59 -0.47 -0.10
CA TYR A 113 3.81 0.15 0.37
C TYR A 113 4.26 -0.44 1.72
N ASP A 114 3.39 -0.50 2.72
CA ASP A 114 3.74 -1.09 4.02
C ASP A 114 4.12 -2.58 3.90
N LEU A 115 3.52 -3.33 2.97
CA LEU A 115 3.94 -4.71 2.68
C LEU A 115 5.37 -4.76 2.11
N VAL A 116 5.70 -3.88 1.16
CA VAL A 116 7.06 -3.80 0.58
C VAL A 116 8.09 -3.44 1.66
N VAL A 117 7.76 -2.49 2.53
CA VAL A 117 8.62 -2.10 3.65
C VAL A 117 8.79 -3.26 4.64
N GLU A 118 7.69 -3.91 5.02
CA GLU A 118 7.68 -5.01 5.99
C GLU A 118 8.56 -6.18 5.55
N GLU A 119 8.53 -6.52 4.25
CA GLU A 119 9.35 -7.61 3.70
C GLU A 119 10.81 -7.20 3.42
N ASN A 120 11.15 -5.91 3.61
CA ASN A 120 12.48 -5.32 3.40
C ASN A 120 13.13 -5.70 2.05
N LYS A 121 12.31 -5.88 1.00
CA LYS A 121 12.77 -6.33 -0.31
C LYS A 121 13.08 -5.15 -1.22
N THR A 122 14.33 -4.69 -1.21
CA THR A 122 14.82 -3.70 -2.19
C THR A 122 14.77 -4.20 -3.64
N GLU A 123 14.69 -5.52 -3.85
CA GLU A 123 14.48 -6.15 -5.17
C GLU A 123 13.18 -5.66 -5.86
N VAL A 124 12.19 -5.23 -5.08
CA VAL A 124 10.94 -4.64 -5.60
C VAL A 124 11.25 -3.42 -6.47
N LEU A 125 12.25 -2.61 -6.11
CA LEU A 125 12.65 -1.44 -6.89
C LEU A 125 13.02 -1.79 -8.34
N THR A 126 13.79 -2.87 -8.51
CA THR A 126 14.21 -3.35 -9.84
C THR A 126 13.01 -3.85 -10.64
N LYS A 127 12.07 -4.54 -9.99
CA LYS A 127 10.89 -5.11 -10.65
C LYS A 127 9.82 -4.08 -11.00
N LEU A 128 9.75 -2.98 -10.26
CA LEU A 128 8.90 -1.85 -10.61
C LEU A 128 9.39 -1.13 -11.87
N GLY A 129 10.66 -1.30 -12.27
CA GLY A 129 11.24 -0.61 -13.43
C GLY A 129 11.36 0.90 -13.22
N LEU A 130 11.64 1.31 -11.98
CA LEU A 130 11.87 2.70 -11.62
C LEU A 130 13.19 3.20 -12.23
N THR A 131 13.27 4.50 -12.55
CA THR A 131 14.55 5.14 -12.91
C THR A 131 15.51 5.08 -11.72
N ALA A 132 16.82 5.24 -11.98
CA ALA A 132 17.81 5.23 -10.90
C ALA A 132 17.53 6.30 -9.82
N GLU A 133 17.11 7.50 -10.21
CA GLU A 133 16.76 8.55 -9.24
C GLU A 133 15.46 8.22 -8.47
N ALA A 134 14.43 7.70 -9.15
CA ALA A 134 13.17 7.31 -8.50
C ALA A 134 13.39 6.14 -7.54
N ALA A 135 14.17 5.13 -7.93
CA ALA A 135 14.55 4.02 -7.08
C ALA A 135 15.34 4.48 -5.85
N ALA A 136 16.27 5.42 -6.01
CA ALA A 136 17.03 5.98 -4.90
C ALA A 136 16.15 6.74 -3.89
N ARG A 137 15.15 7.50 -4.37
CA ARG A 137 14.18 8.20 -3.52
C ARG A 137 13.25 7.23 -2.81
N TYR A 138 12.67 6.28 -3.53
CA TYR A 138 11.82 5.24 -2.93
C TYR A 138 12.58 4.41 -1.90
N LYS A 139 13.84 4.05 -2.16
CA LYS A 139 14.66 3.34 -1.18
C LYS A 139 14.83 4.11 0.13
N LYS A 140 14.89 5.44 0.08
CA LYS A 140 15.00 6.28 1.29
C LYS A 140 13.71 6.28 2.11
N SER A 141 12.55 6.20 1.45
CA SER A 141 11.26 6.14 2.12
C SER A 141 10.99 4.78 2.75
N LEU A 142 11.54 3.68 2.21
CA LEU A 142 11.37 2.30 2.72
C LEU A 142 11.93 2.05 4.14
N LYS A 143 11.35 2.67 5.15
CA LYS A 143 11.71 2.57 6.56
C LYS A 143 10.45 2.48 7.40
N ARG A 144 10.30 1.41 8.18
CA ARG A 144 9.23 1.28 9.16
C ARG A 144 9.76 1.71 10.52
N THR A 145 9.29 2.84 11.05
CA THR A 145 9.72 3.33 12.38
C THR A 145 8.50 3.62 13.24
N LYS A 146 8.32 2.88 14.34
CA LYS A 146 7.25 3.15 15.29
C LYS A 146 7.53 4.51 15.96
N LYS A 147 6.68 5.51 15.75
CA LYS A 147 6.88 6.88 16.29
C LYS A 147 6.85 6.99 17.83
N ASN A 148 6.58 5.90 18.54
CA ASN A 148 6.43 5.87 20.01
C ASN A 148 7.76 5.61 20.76
N VAL A 149 8.80 6.39 20.50
CA VAL A 149 9.97 6.45 21.40
C VAL A 149 9.85 7.73 22.24
N PHE A 150 9.31 7.60 23.45
CA PHE A 150 9.41 8.67 24.45
C PHE A 150 10.86 8.71 24.95
N PRO A 151 11.57 9.84 24.86
CA PRO A 151 12.88 9.96 25.50
C PRO A 151 12.69 9.89 27.01
N ILE A 152 13.29 8.88 27.65
CA ILE A 152 13.45 8.85 29.10
C ILE A 152 14.40 10.01 29.43
N ARG A 153 13.86 11.05 30.06
CA ARG A 153 14.66 12.12 30.69
C ARG A 153 15.06 11.69 32.09
#